data_AF-A0AAJ5J624-F1
#
_entry.id   AF-A0AAJ5J624-F1
#
_cell.length_a   1.000
_cell.length_b   1.000
_cell.length_c   1.000
_cell.angle_alpha   90.00
_cell.angle_beta   90.00
_cell.angle_gamma   90.00
#
_symmetry.space_group_name_H-M   'P 1'
#
loop_
_entity.id
_entity.type
_entity.pdbx_description
1 polymer ?
#
loop_
_entity_poly.entity_id
_entity_poly.type
_entity_poly.pdbx_seq_one_letter_code
_entity_poly.pdbx_strand_id
1 'polypeptide(L)'
;MSPITTRLVALFVLCLTLDVSAQTNACPPGEKQVCLDGCICLPDLVPDGIYQIAAPALALWLTQARAEAASAGIQPIPPHIREQLLRWYDPSVLDAARYKVSDNGQFSAATAMLQNPDVGAVTLIDIILFRDAQTAEQDVALWAHELKHVQQYQEWGVEGFAQRYTQDFNAVEAPAYAIQAEVRRLVREGTY
;
A
#
# COMPACT_ATOMS: atom_id res chain seq x y z
N MET A 1 -42.86 -71.09 -27.51
CA MET A 1 -43.80 -69.98 -27.80
C MET A 1 -43.29 -68.75 -27.06
N SER A 2 -42.98 -67.68 -27.81
CA SER A 2 -42.70 -66.31 -27.34
C SER A 2 -43.80 -65.78 -26.39
N PRO A 3 -43.68 -64.63 -25.69
CA PRO A 3 -42.71 -63.54 -25.88
C PRO A 3 -42.32 -62.81 -24.55
N ILE A 4 -41.13 -63.03 -23.98
CA ILE A 4 -40.71 -62.29 -22.75
C ILE A 4 -39.35 -61.57 -22.93
N THR A 5 -38.64 -61.81 -24.03
CA THR A 5 -37.26 -61.35 -24.23
C THR A 5 -37.08 -59.93 -24.81
N THR A 6 -38.14 -59.13 -25.01
CA THR A 6 -38.01 -57.83 -25.71
C THR A 6 -38.16 -56.58 -24.83
N ARG A 7 -38.24 -56.68 -23.49
CA ARG A 7 -38.40 -55.49 -22.63
C ARG A 7 -37.25 -55.18 -21.67
N LEU A 8 -36.19 -55.98 -21.64
CA LEU A 8 -35.06 -55.78 -20.72
C LEU A 8 -33.78 -55.23 -21.36
N VAL A 9 -33.76 -54.96 -22.67
CA VAL A 9 -32.59 -54.40 -23.38
C VAL A 9 -32.71 -52.88 -23.64
N ALA A 10 -33.84 -52.27 -23.29
CA ALA A 10 -34.06 -50.82 -23.50
C ALA A 10 -33.67 -49.93 -22.30
N LEU A 11 -33.17 -50.51 -21.20
CA LEU A 11 -32.83 -49.76 -19.98
C LEU A 11 -31.33 -49.76 -19.63
N PHE A 12 -30.49 -50.33 -20.50
CA PHE A 12 -29.03 -50.38 -20.30
C PHE A 12 -28.22 -49.65 -21.40
N VAL A 13 -28.88 -48.78 -22.19
CA VAL A 13 -28.24 -47.95 -23.24
C VAL A 13 -28.43 -46.45 -22.97
N LEU A 14 -28.84 -46.06 -21.75
CA LEU A 14 -28.98 -44.67 -21.36
C LEU A 14 -28.03 -44.27 -20.22
N CYS A 15 -26.77 -44.73 -20.27
CA CYS A 15 -25.73 -44.35 -19.30
C CYS A 15 -24.40 -43.90 -19.94
N LEU A 16 -24.35 -43.65 -21.24
CA LEU A 16 -23.12 -43.18 -21.91
C LEU A 16 -23.46 -42.07 -22.90
N THR A 17 -23.35 -40.83 -22.42
CA THR A 17 -23.05 -39.56 -23.12
C THR A 17 -23.60 -38.39 -22.30
N LEU A 18 -23.22 -38.31 -21.03
CA LEU A 18 -22.97 -36.99 -20.46
C LEU A 18 -21.50 -36.69 -20.78
N ASP A 19 -21.25 -36.31 -22.04
CA ASP A 19 -20.11 -35.47 -22.33
C ASP A 19 -20.37 -34.17 -21.57
N VAL A 20 -19.89 -34.11 -20.32
CA VAL A 20 -19.62 -32.83 -19.69
C VAL A 20 -18.57 -32.21 -20.59
N SER A 21 -19.02 -31.33 -21.48
CA SER A 21 -18.15 -30.43 -22.20
C SER A 21 -17.35 -29.67 -21.14
N ALA A 22 -16.14 -30.15 -20.85
CA ALA A 22 -15.11 -29.32 -20.24
C ALA A 22 -14.89 -28.20 -21.25
N GLN A 23 -15.55 -27.07 -21.05
CA GLN A 23 -15.41 -25.89 -21.88
C GLN A 23 -13.94 -25.50 -21.85
N THR A 24 -13.25 -25.88 -22.91
CA THR A 24 -11.89 -25.48 -23.22
C THR A 24 -11.85 -23.95 -23.24
N ASN A 25 -11.19 -23.36 -22.25
CA ASN A 25 -10.79 -21.96 -22.16
C ASN A 25 -11.83 -20.96 -22.69
N ALA A 26 -12.83 -20.62 -21.87
CA ALA A 26 -13.95 -19.75 -22.25
C ALA A 26 -13.56 -18.28 -22.54
N CYS A 27 -12.33 -17.87 -22.25
CA CYS A 27 -11.87 -16.50 -22.45
C CYS A 27 -10.75 -16.44 -23.50
N PRO A 28 -10.74 -15.40 -24.37
CA PRO A 28 -9.64 -15.09 -25.27
C PRO A 28 -8.26 -15.09 -24.58
N PRO A 29 -7.16 -15.37 -25.30
CA PRO A 29 -5.82 -15.19 -24.77
C PRO A 29 -5.62 -13.78 -24.22
N GLY A 30 -5.12 -13.66 -22.99
CA GLY A 30 -4.99 -12.37 -22.30
C GLY A 30 -6.26 -11.93 -21.55
N GLU A 31 -7.21 -12.84 -21.33
CA GLU A 31 -8.39 -12.65 -20.48
C GLU A 31 -8.52 -13.78 -19.44
N LYS A 32 -9.01 -13.44 -18.24
CA LYS A 32 -9.29 -14.36 -17.13
C LYS A 32 -10.77 -14.35 -16.76
N GLN A 33 -11.31 -15.54 -16.53
CA GLN A 33 -12.69 -15.72 -16.12
C GLN A 33 -12.88 -15.41 -14.63
N VAL A 34 -13.86 -14.56 -14.28
CA VAL A 34 -14.28 -14.27 -12.91
C VAL A 34 -15.78 -14.56 -12.78
N CYS A 35 -16.16 -15.36 -11.79
CA CYS A 35 -17.55 -15.80 -11.57
C CYS A 35 -18.02 -15.41 -10.16
N LEU A 36 -19.11 -14.65 -10.06
CA LEU A 36 -19.79 -14.33 -8.80
C LEU A 36 -21.25 -14.80 -8.82
N ASP A 37 -22.03 -14.42 -9.84
CA ASP A 37 -23.39 -14.92 -10.12
C ASP A 37 -23.60 -15.23 -11.62
N GLY A 38 -22.47 -15.29 -12.34
CA GLY A 38 -22.32 -15.43 -13.77
C GLY A 38 -20.84 -15.21 -14.09
N CYS A 39 -20.31 -15.89 -15.10
CA CYS A 39 -18.90 -15.78 -15.44
C CYS A 39 -18.70 -14.72 -16.51
N ILE A 40 -17.82 -13.76 -16.25
CA ILE A 40 -17.38 -12.78 -17.24
C ILE A 40 -15.89 -13.00 -17.54
N CYS A 41 -15.51 -12.80 -18.79
CA CYS A 41 -14.11 -12.70 -19.16
C CYS A 41 -13.67 -11.25 -18.97
N LEU A 42 -12.73 -11.03 -18.07
CA LEU A 42 -12.05 -9.76 -17.91
C LEU A 42 -10.69 -9.87 -18.59
N PRO A 43 -10.16 -8.79 -19.20
CA PRO A 43 -8.74 -8.74 -19.53
C PRO A 43 -7.93 -9.23 -18.33
N ASP A 44 -6.94 -10.08 -18.60
CA ASP A 44 -6.01 -10.57 -17.61
C ASP A 44 -5.20 -9.36 -17.17
N LEU A 45 -5.76 -8.68 -16.17
CA LEU A 45 -5.20 -7.51 -15.55
C LEU A 45 -4.03 -7.91 -14.64
N VAL A 46 -3.22 -8.86 -15.07
CA VAL A 46 -1.84 -8.97 -14.62
C VAL A 46 -0.89 -8.57 -15.75
N PRO A 47 -0.94 -7.34 -16.31
CA PRO A 47 0.05 -6.93 -17.29
C PRO A 47 1.15 -6.14 -16.58
N ASP A 48 2.33 -6.10 -17.19
CA ASP A 48 3.36 -5.08 -16.93
C ASP A 48 2.81 -3.63 -16.95
N GLY A 49 1.57 -3.44 -17.45
CA GLY A 49 0.78 -2.21 -17.44
C GLY A 49 0.12 -1.83 -16.11
N ILE A 50 0.02 -2.70 -15.08
CA ILE A 50 -0.46 -2.25 -13.75
C ILE A 50 0.44 -1.14 -13.22
N TYR A 51 1.76 -1.31 -13.30
CA TYR A 51 2.70 -0.30 -12.83
C TYR A 51 2.64 1.00 -13.64
N GLN A 52 2.31 0.90 -14.93
CA GLN A 52 2.16 2.07 -15.82
C GLN A 52 0.97 2.95 -15.41
N ILE A 53 -0.04 2.39 -14.73
CA ILE A 53 -1.21 3.14 -14.24
C ILE A 53 -1.10 3.44 -12.74
N ALA A 54 -0.64 2.46 -11.96
CA ALA A 54 -0.56 2.54 -10.51
C ALA A 54 0.44 3.61 -10.03
N ALA A 55 1.63 3.69 -10.65
CA ALA A 55 2.64 4.66 -10.22
C ALA A 55 2.20 6.11 -10.47
N PRO A 56 1.71 6.50 -11.67
CA PRO A 56 1.16 7.84 -11.88
C PRO A 56 -0.05 8.14 -10.98
N ALA A 57 -0.94 7.17 -10.77
CA ALA A 57 -2.10 7.35 -9.88
C ALA A 57 -1.66 7.61 -8.43
N LEU A 58 -0.67 6.85 -7.93
CA LEU A 58 -0.11 7.05 -6.60
C LEU A 58 0.61 8.40 -6.48
N ALA A 59 1.38 8.82 -7.48
CA ALA A 59 2.04 10.13 -7.48
C ALA A 59 1.05 11.29 -7.43
N LEU A 60 -0.04 11.20 -8.22
CA LEU A 60 -1.13 12.18 -8.17
C LEU A 60 -1.79 12.21 -6.80
N TRP A 61 -2.10 11.03 -6.26
CA TRP A 61 -2.70 10.87 -4.95
C TRP A 61 -1.85 11.49 -3.83
N LEU A 62 -0.54 11.21 -3.81
CA LEU A 62 0.41 11.77 -2.84
C LEU A 62 0.46 13.29 -2.92
N THR A 63 0.50 13.84 -4.14
CA THR A 63 0.56 15.28 -4.39
C THR A 63 -0.71 15.98 -3.89
N GLN A 64 -1.89 15.40 -4.19
CA GLN A 64 -3.18 15.92 -3.75
C GLN A 64 -3.33 15.84 -2.23
N ALA A 65 -2.99 14.70 -1.63
CA ALA A 65 -3.04 14.52 -0.18
C ALA A 65 -2.11 15.50 0.55
N ARG A 66 -0.90 15.72 0.01
CA ARG A 66 0.02 16.73 0.55
C ARG A 66 -0.58 18.14 0.47
N ALA A 67 -1.17 18.50 -0.67
CA ALA A 67 -1.79 19.82 -0.84
C ALA A 67 -2.93 20.06 0.16
N GLU A 68 -3.75 19.05 0.42
CA GLU A 68 -4.79 19.08 1.44
C GLU A 68 -4.19 19.25 2.85
N ALA A 69 -3.15 18.48 3.19
CA ALA A 69 -2.47 18.57 4.48
C ALA A 69 -1.80 19.92 4.71
N ALA A 70 -1.31 20.58 3.66
CA ALA A 70 -0.63 21.87 3.71
C ALA A 70 -1.57 23.07 3.99
N SER A 71 -2.90 22.88 3.88
CA SER A 71 -3.87 23.98 3.93
C SER A 71 -3.87 24.80 5.23
N ALA A 72 -3.56 24.18 6.38
CA ALA A 72 -3.34 24.86 7.66
C ALA A 72 -2.79 23.90 8.72
N GLY A 73 -2.10 24.47 9.73
CA GLY A 73 -1.78 23.77 10.98
C GLY A 73 -0.56 22.84 10.92
N ILE A 74 0.29 22.97 9.90
CA ILE A 74 1.58 22.28 9.86
C ILE A 74 2.59 22.97 10.79
N GLN A 75 3.42 22.18 11.46
CA GLN A 75 4.45 22.61 12.41
C GLN A 75 5.83 22.11 11.97
N PRO A 76 6.94 22.78 12.32
CA PRO A 76 8.28 22.21 12.14
C PRO A 76 8.51 21.04 13.11
N ILE A 77 9.54 20.21 12.87
CA ILE A 77 9.91 19.14 13.81
C ILE A 77 10.09 19.72 15.23
N PRO A 78 9.56 19.09 16.29
CA PRO A 78 9.79 19.52 17.66
C PRO A 78 11.31 19.63 17.95
N PRO A 79 11.80 20.73 18.56
CA PRO A 79 13.24 20.98 18.68
C PRO A 79 14.03 19.83 19.31
N HIS A 80 13.49 19.18 20.35
CA HIS A 80 14.14 18.07 21.04
C HIS A 80 14.21 16.79 20.19
N ILE A 81 13.22 16.55 19.31
CA ILE A 81 13.26 15.46 18.34
C ILE A 81 14.29 15.78 17.26
N ARG A 82 14.27 17.01 16.74
CA ARG A 82 15.19 17.47 15.70
C ARG A 82 16.65 17.32 16.15
N GLU A 83 16.96 17.76 17.36
CA GLU A 83 18.32 17.69 17.92
C GLU A 83 18.84 16.25 18.00
N GLN A 84 18.02 15.32 18.49
CA GLN A 84 18.39 13.91 18.56
C GLN A 84 18.66 13.32 17.17
N LEU A 85 17.90 13.73 16.15
CA LEU A 85 17.96 13.14 14.81
C LEU A 85 19.06 13.69 13.90
N LEU A 86 19.76 14.77 14.30
CA LEU A 86 20.90 15.35 13.56
C LEU A 86 22.05 14.36 13.31
N ARG A 87 22.12 13.29 14.11
CA ARG A 87 23.12 12.23 13.96
C ARG A 87 22.91 11.38 12.71
N TRP A 88 21.66 11.18 12.29
CA TRP A 88 21.31 10.26 11.19
C TRP A 88 20.87 10.96 9.92
N TYR A 89 20.37 12.19 10.02
CA TYR A 89 19.83 12.93 8.90
C TYR A 89 20.56 14.24 8.67
N ASP A 90 20.80 14.54 7.40
CA ASP A 90 21.28 15.85 6.99
C ASP A 90 20.28 16.94 7.43
N PRO A 91 20.75 18.12 7.89
CA PRO A 91 19.87 19.22 8.26
C PRO A 91 18.83 19.58 7.19
N SER A 92 19.15 19.42 5.90
CA SER A 92 18.20 19.67 4.80
C SER A 92 16.98 18.75 4.80
N VAL A 93 17.11 17.50 5.25
CA VAL A 93 15.97 16.57 5.41
C VAL A 93 15.09 17.04 6.57
N LEU A 94 15.72 17.38 7.70
CA LEU A 94 15.04 17.83 8.92
C LEU A 94 14.32 19.17 8.72
N ASP A 95 14.95 20.10 7.99
CA ASP A 95 14.43 21.45 7.77
C ASP A 95 13.33 21.49 6.71
N ALA A 96 13.29 20.51 5.80
CA ALA A 96 12.20 20.32 4.86
C ALA A 96 10.94 19.77 5.55
N ALA A 97 11.12 18.82 6.47
CA ALA A 97 9.99 18.13 7.08
C ALA A 97 9.10 19.06 7.91
N ARG A 98 7.79 18.88 7.75
CA ARG A 98 6.74 19.46 8.58
C ARG A 98 5.88 18.34 9.12
N TYR A 99 5.16 18.59 10.21
CA TYR A 99 4.20 17.63 10.72
C TYR A 99 2.86 18.24 11.04
N LYS A 100 1.85 17.38 11.09
CA LYS A 100 0.52 17.69 11.59
C LYS A 100 -0.04 16.48 12.32
N VAL A 101 -0.83 16.72 13.36
CA VAL A 101 -1.60 15.66 14.03
C VAL A 101 -2.96 15.57 13.33
N SER A 102 -3.35 14.35 12.96
CA SER A 102 -4.62 14.07 12.30
C SER A 102 -5.79 14.54 13.16
N ASP A 103 -6.64 15.40 12.60
CA ASP A 103 -7.93 15.72 13.18
C ASP A 103 -8.95 14.69 12.68
N ASN A 104 -9.42 13.81 13.58
CA ASN A 104 -10.35 12.71 13.27
C ASN A 104 -11.69 13.15 12.60
N GLY A 105 -11.90 14.44 12.34
CA GLY A 105 -13.07 15.00 11.67
C GLY A 105 -12.89 15.29 10.18
N GLN A 106 -11.66 15.30 9.62
CA GLN A 106 -11.43 15.53 8.19
C GLN A 106 -11.06 14.23 7.49
N PHE A 107 -12.01 13.65 6.75
CA PHE A 107 -11.78 12.45 5.96
C PHE A 107 -11.04 12.82 4.67
N SER A 108 -9.72 12.69 4.69
CA SER A 108 -8.84 12.70 3.52
C SER A 108 -8.32 11.29 3.23
N ALA A 109 -7.80 11.08 2.04
CA ALA A 109 -7.26 9.76 1.71
C ALA A 109 -6.06 9.38 2.59
N ALA A 110 -5.25 10.35 3.04
CA ALA A 110 -4.17 10.09 4.00
C ALA A 110 -4.72 9.66 5.37
N THR A 111 -5.81 10.27 5.84
CA THR A 111 -6.44 9.86 7.11
C THR A 111 -7.12 8.49 7.04
N ALA A 112 -7.43 8.00 5.84
CA ALA A 112 -7.91 6.63 5.65
C ALA A 112 -6.82 5.59 6.00
N MET A 113 -5.56 5.86 5.66
CA MET A 113 -4.43 5.00 6.05
C MET A 113 -4.24 4.97 7.57
N LEU A 114 -4.42 6.11 8.24
CA LEU A 114 -4.36 6.21 9.71
C LEU A 114 -5.51 5.47 10.43
N GLN A 115 -6.54 5.00 9.73
CA GLN A 115 -7.57 4.15 10.33
C GLN A 115 -7.04 2.76 10.70
N ASN A 116 -5.97 2.29 10.06
CA ASN A 116 -5.30 1.06 10.48
C ASN A 116 -4.57 1.33 11.80
N PRO A 117 -4.92 0.70 12.93
CA PRO A 117 -4.34 0.99 14.25
C PRO A 117 -2.82 0.81 14.32
N ASP A 118 -2.23 0.02 13.43
CA ASP A 118 -0.80 -0.25 13.40
C ASP A 118 0.03 0.88 12.74
N VAL A 119 -0.63 1.88 12.14
CA VAL A 119 0.02 3.00 11.44
C VAL A 119 0.13 4.22 12.38
N GLY A 120 1.32 4.50 12.90
CA GLY A 120 1.54 5.65 13.79
C GLY A 120 1.57 7.00 13.06
N ALA A 121 2.07 7.01 11.83
CA ALA A 121 2.19 8.19 10.98
C ALA A 121 2.20 7.80 9.49
N VAL A 122 2.03 8.81 8.63
CA VAL A 122 2.18 8.70 7.17
C VAL A 122 2.94 9.90 6.64
N THR A 123 3.97 9.68 5.84
CA THR A 123 4.72 10.74 5.16
C THR A 123 4.13 11.07 3.79
N LEU A 124 3.62 12.29 3.65
CA LEU A 124 3.17 12.89 2.39
C LEU A 124 4.23 13.86 1.87
N ILE A 125 5.23 13.32 1.16
CA ILE A 125 6.33 14.08 0.56
C ILE A 125 7.24 14.71 1.64
N ASP A 126 6.90 15.88 2.15
CA ASP A 126 7.60 16.59 3.23
C ASP A 126 6.70 16.83 4.46
N ILE A 127 5.42 16.42 4.41
CA ILE A 127 4.48 16.57 5.52
C ILE A 127 4.22 15.20 6.16
N ILE A 128 4.56 15.06 7.44
CA ILE A 128 4.32 13.86 8.22
C ILE A 128 3.03 14.02 9.01
N LEU A 129 2.03 13.18 8.71
CA LEU A 129 0.77 13.13 9.43
C LEU A 129 0.85 12.09 10.54
N PHE A 130 0.87 12.54 11.78
CA PHE A 130 0.82 11.67 12.94
C PHE A 130 -0.63 11.38 13.35
N ARG A 131 -0.87 10.17 13.84
CA ARG A 131 -2.18 9.79 14.40
C ARG A 131 -2.58 10.68 15.57
N ASP A 132 -1.65 10.90 16.49
CA ASP A 132 -1.89 11.58 17.76
C ASP A 132 -0.68 12.42 18.18
N ALA A 133 -0.94 13.37 19.07
CA ALA A 133 0.08 14.32 19.53
C ALA A 133 1.17 13.65 20.38
N GLN A 134 0.83 12.61 21.15
CA GLN A 134 1.81 11.92 21.99
C GLN A 134 2.88 11.26 21.13
N THR A 135 2.45 10.54 20.09
CA THR A 135 3.36 9.92 19.11
C THR A 135 4.22 10.99 18.43
N ALA A 136 3.62 12.09 17.96
CA ALA A 136 4.33 13.18 17.31
C ALA A 136 5.37 13.88 18.22
N GLU A 137 5.11 13.96 19.52
CA GLU A 137 5.98 14.66 20.47
C GLU A 137 7.04 13.78 21.11
N GLN A 138 6.85 12.46 21.14
CA GLN A 138 7.67 11.56 21.98
C GLN A 138 8.37 10.43 21.22
N ASP A 139 7.84 9.96 20.08
CA ASP A 139 8.41 8.80 19.38
C ASP A 139 9.51 9.21 18.37
N VAL A 140 10.72 9.43 18.88
CA VAL A 140 11.92 9.75 18.08
C VAL A 140 12.20 8.66 17.03
N ALA A 141 11.92 7.39 17.34
CA ALA A 141 12.18 6.29 16.42
C ALA A 141 11.20 6.30 15.25
N LEU A 142 9.91 6.59 15.50
CA LEU A 142 8.95 6.76 14.42
C LEU A 142 9.29 7.99 13.56
N TRP A 143 9.71 9.11 14.16
CA TRP A 143 10.23 10.24 13.38
C TRP A 143 11.39 9.84 12.46
N ALA A 144 12.30 9.00 12.95
CA ALA A 144 13.40 8.51 12.13
C ALA A 144 12.90 7.65 10.95
N HIS A 145 11.83 6.88 11.12
CA HIS A 145 11.16 6.17 10.03
C HIS A 145 10.63 7.16 8.98
N GLU A 146 9.79 8.09 9.40
CA GLU A 146 9.10 9.02 8.51
C GLU A 146 10.07 9.94 7.76
N LEU A 147 11.15 10.37 8.41
CA LEU A 147 12.21 11.16 7.75
C LEU A 147 12.96 10.36 6.69
N LYS A 148 12.98 9.02 6.76
CA LYS A 148 13.53 8.21 5.67
C LYS A 148 12.71 8.40 4.41
N HIS A 149 11.38 8.45 4.53
CA HIS A 149 10.51 8.74 3.40
C HIS A 149 10.69 10.17 2.89
N VAL A 150 10.82 11.18 3.77
CA VAL A 150 11.16 12.55 3.34
C VAL A 150 12.44 12.57 2.51
N GLN A 151 13.50 11.89 2.97
CA GLN A 151 14.74 11.75 2.24
C GLN A 151 14.53 11.05 0.88
N GLN A 152 13.79 9.93 0.85
CA GLN A 152 13.49 9.21 -0.40
C GLN A 152 12.73 10.09 -1.41
N TYR A 153 11.80 10.93 -0.95
CA TYR A 153 11.12 11.90 -1.81
C TYR A 153 12.07 12.98 -2.34
N GLN A 154 13.00 13.47 -1.52
CA GLN A 154 14.02 14.42 -1.98
C GLN A 154 14.95 13.80 -3.02
N GLU A 155 15.35 12.54 -2.84
CA GLU A 155 16.29 11.84 -3.71
C GLU A 155 15.66 11.37 -5.03
N TRP A 156 14.42 10.88 -4.98
CA TRP A 156 13.78 10.23 -6.12
C TRP A 156 12.68 11.07 -6.78
N GLY A 157 12.23 12.12 -6.11
CA GLY A 157 10.99 12.81 -6.46
C GLY A 157 9.75 11.94 -6.20
N VAL A 158 8.58 12.57 -6.34
CA VAL A 158 7.28 11.90 -6.09
C VAL A 158 7.04 10.76 -7.08
N GLU A 159 7.35 10.97 -8.36
CA GLU A 159 7.18 9.95 -9.41
C GLU A 159 8.11 8.75 -9.18
N GLY A 160 9.38 9.01 -8.86
CA GLY A 160 10.38 7.97 -8.62
C GLY A 160 10.08 7.17 -7.35
N PHE A 161 9.55 7.82 -6.31
CA PHE A 161 9.02 7.14 -5.13
C PHE A 161 7.83 6.25 -5.48
N ALA A 162 6.81 6.79 -6.16
CA ALA A 162 5.60 6.06 -6.52
C ALA A 162 5.89 4.84 -7.42
N GLN A 163 6.84 4.98 -8.35
CA GLN A 163 7.31 3.86 -9.17
C GLN A 163 7.91 2.74 -8.32
N ARG A 164 8.85 3.07 -7.42
CA ARG A 164 9.50 2.07 -6.55
C ARG A 164 8.51 1.43 -5.59
N TYR A 165 7.64 2.23 -4.98
CA TYR A 165 6.67 1.76 -4.01
C TYR A 165 5.65 0.81 -4.62
N THR A 166 5.17 1.13 -5.83
CA THR A 166 4.25 0.24 -6.54
C THR A 166 4.94 -1.06 -6.96
N GLN A 167 6.18 -1.00 -7.46
CA GLN A 167 6.95 -2.16 -7.89
C GLN A 167 7.32 -3.10 -6.74
N ASP A 168 7.92 -2.56 -5.67
CA ASP A 168 8.31 -3.28 -4.48
C ASP A 168 8.29 -2.35 -3.26
N PHE A 169 7.15 -2.33 -2.56
CA PHE A 169 7.01 -1.54 -1.35
C PHE A 169 8.02 -1.94 -0.26
N ASN A 170 8.43 -3.20 -0.18
CA ASN A 170 9.38 -3.64 0.85
C ASN A 170 10.76 -3.00 0.66
N ALA A 171 11.18 -2.80 -0.59
CA ALA A 171 12.44 -2.11 -0.88
C ALA A 171 12.42 -0.63 -0.45
N VAL A 172 11.24 -0.01 -0.40
CA VAL A 172 11.05 1.37 0.08
C VAL A 172 10.94 1.41 1.62
N GLU A 173 10.20 0.49 2.22
CA GLU A 173 9.92 0.42 3.66
C GLU A 173 11.09 -0.12 4.50
N ALA A 174 11.83 -1.10 4.00
CA ALA A 174 12.88 -1.78 4.77
C ALA A 174 13.97 -0.81 5.30
N PRO A 175 14.47 0.16 4.53
CA PRO A 175 15.37 1.19 5.04
C PRO A 175 14.76 2.05 6.16
N ALA A 176 13.46 2.34 6.10
CA ALA A 176 12.74 3.13 7.11
C ALA A 176 12.59 2.34 8.42
N TYR A 177 12.26 1.05 8.34
CA TYR A 177 12.25 0.17 9.52
C TYR A 177 13.63 -0.05 10.11
N ALA A 178 14.67 -0.15 9.29
CA ALA A 178 16.04 -0.34 9.76
C ALA A 178 16.50 0.84 10.65
N ILE A 179 16.30 2.07 10.19
CA ILE A 179 16.66 3.26 10.98
C ILE A 179 15.78 3.43 12.22
N GLN A 180 14.48 3.13 12.12
CA GLN A 180 13.59 3.12 13.28
C GLN A 180 14.07 2.16 14.36
N ALA A 181 14.48 0.94 13.99
CA ALA A 181 14.99 -0.05 14.92
C ALA A 181 16.30 0.40 15.57
N GLU A 182 17.21 0.99 14.79
CA GLU A 182 18.47 1.53 15.30
C GLU A 182 18.25 2.66 16.32
N VAL A 183 17.45 3.67 15.96
CA VAL A 183 17.15 4.81 16.84
C VAL A 183 16.44 4.33 18.11
N ARG A 184 15.46 3.42 17.97
CA ARG A 184 14.76 2.84 19.14
C ARG A 184 15.70 2.10 20.08
N ARG A 185 16.75 1.45 19.57
CA ARG A 185 17.78 0.84 20.41
C ARG A 185 18.59 1.90 21.15
N LEU A 186 19.13 2.89 20.45
CA LEU A 186 20.03 3.90 21.02
C LEU A 186 19.33 4.84 22.01
N VAL A 187 18.06 5.18 21.77
CA VAL A 187 17.23 5.95 22.71
C VAL A 187 17.01 5.17 24.01
N ARG A 188 16.74 3.86 23.92
CA ARG A 188 16.59 3.00 25.13
C ARG A 188 17.89 2.85 25.91
N GLU A 189 19.03 2.86 25.23
CA GLU A 189 20.36 2.74 25.83
C GLU A 189 20.88 4.08 26.39
N GLY A 190 20.25 5.21 26.05
CA GLY A 190 20.66 6.55 26.47
C GLY A 190 21.93 7.05 25.77
N THR A 191 22.23 6.53 24.58
CA THR A 191 23.49 6.76 23.83
C THR A 191 23.30 7.61 22.58
N TYR A 192 22.44 8.64 22.66
CA TYR A 192 22.16 9.55 21.56
C TYR A 192 23.26 10.60 21.38
#